data_AF-A0A1I3RGM8-F1
#
_entry.id   AF-A0A1I3RGM8-F1
#
_cell.length_a   1.000
_cell.length_b   1.000
_cell.length_c   1.000
_cell.angle_alpha   90.00
_cell.angle_beta   90.00
_cell.angle_gamma   90.00
#
_symmetry.space_group_name_H-M   'P 1'
#
loop_
_entity.id
_entity.type
_entity.pdbx_description
1 polymer ?
#
loop_
_entity_poly.entity_id
_entity_poly.type
_entity_poly.pdbx_seq_one_letter_code
_entity_poly.pdbx_strand_id
1 'polypeptide(L)'
;MSKLTTEQHHMLEQYDQLLNTISEGLEYLENNITEEAAPQTQQVFQDVLLGLEQVSRSHDQMAVLFEAQEEVQPLIVDFHGVVQLLQGWFELETNEEKRRLLVEQVVPAYETWRTSMQSFVKPYIAH
;
A
#
# COMPACT_ATOMS: atom_id res chain seq x y z
N MET A 1 27.64 1.98 6.21
CA MET A 1 26.43 1.31 5.68
C MET A 1 26.69 -0.18 5.69
N SER A 2 25.98 -0.95 6.52
CA SER A 2 26.04 -2.41 6.43
C SER A 2 25.53 -2.81 5.05
N LYS A 3 26.29 -3.64 4.32
CA LYS A 3 25.79 -4.22 3.08
C LYS A 3 24.57 -5.07 3.43
N LEU A 4 23.45 -4.83 2.76
CA LEU A 4 22.27 -5.67 2.86
C LEU A 4 22.62 -7.09 2.40
N THR A 5 21.98 -8.10 2.99
CA THR A 5 22.11 -9.49 2.53
C THR A 5 21.26 -9.71 1.28
N THR A 6 21.53 -10.80 0.55
CA THR A 6 20.70 -11.19 -0.60
C THR A 6 19.23 -11.36 -0.22
N GLU A 7 18.95 -11.92 0.95
CA GLU A 7 17.59 -12.10 1.45
C GLU A 7 16.92 -10.75 1.74
N GLN A 8 17.66 -9.77 2.24
CA GLN A 8 17.15 -8.42 2.48
C GLN A 8 16.86 -7.69 1.16
N HIS A 9 17.74 -7.82 0.14
CA HIS A 9 17.47 -7.31 -1.19
C HIS A 9 16.20 -7.92 -1.80
N HIS A 10 16.05 -9.24 -1.71
CA HIS A 10 14.87 -9.93 -2.23
C HIS A 10 13.58 -9.52 -1.51
N MET A 11 13.65 -9.32 -0.20
CA MET A 11 12.50 -8.80 0.57
C MET A 11 12.08 -7.42 0.08
N LEU A 12 13.03 -6.52 -0.21
CA LEU A 12 12.75 -5.17 -0.73
C LEU A 12 12.16 -5.22 -2.15
N GLU A 13 12.61 -6.13 -3.00
CA GLU A 13 12.00 -6.37 -4.32
C GLU A 13 10.54 -6.82 -4.21
N GLN A 14 10.27 -7.81 -3.37
CA GLN A 14 8.92 -8.32 -3.13
C GLN A 14 8.02 -7.23 -2.53
N TYR A 15 8.57 -6.41 -1.64
CA TYR A 15 7.88 -5.27 -1.07
C TYR A 15 7.51 -4.24 -2.16
N ASP A 16 8.47 -3.81 -3.00
CA ASP A 16 8.19 -2.87 -4.11
C ASP A 16 7.13 -3.42 -5.08
N GLN A 17 7.20 -4.72 -5.41
CA GLN A 17 6.21 -5.40 -6.24
C GLN A 17 4.82 -5.39 -5.59
N LEU A 18 4.73 -5.72 -4.31
CA LEU A 18 3.47 -5.69 -3.56
C LEU A 18 2.85 -4.29 -3.58
N LEU A 19 3.65 -3.23 -3.45
CA LEU A 19 3.15 -1.86 -3.53
C LEU A 19 2.52 -1.56 -4.90
N ASN A 20 3.09 -2.11 -5.99
CA ASN A 20 2.53 -1.96 -7.33
C ASN A 20 1.24 -2.78 -7.49
N THR A 21 1.19 -4.01 -6.98
CA THR A 21 -0.02 -4.84 -7.03
C THR A 21 -1.20 -4.20 -6.30
N ILE A 22 -0.96 -3.56 -5.15
CA ILE A 22 -2.02 -2.83 -4.43
C ILE A 22 -2.48 -1.61 -5.23
N SER A 23 -1.55 -0.86 -5.85
CA SER A 23 -1.87 0.26 -6.74
C SER A 23 -2.80 -0.16 -7.88
N GLU A 24 -2.46 -1.27 -8.57
CA GLU A 24 -3.28 -1.84 -9.64
C GLU A 24 -4.66 -2.30 -9.15
N GLY A 25 -4.72 -2.90 -7.95
CA GLY A 25 -5.98 -3.29 -7.32
C GLY A 25 -6.88 -2.10 -6.99
N LEU A 26 -6.29 -1.01 -6.47
CA LEU A 26 -7.01 0.24 -6.20
C LEU A 26 -7.52 0.92 -7.48
N GLU A 27 -6.70 0.98 -8.53
CA GLU A 27 -7.10 1.48 -9.85
C GLU A 27 -8.24 0.64 -10.44
N TYR A 28 -8.18 -0.69 -10.30
CA TYR A 28 -9.28 -1.56 -10.73
C TYR A 28 -10.58 -1.21 -9.98
N LEU A 29 -10.52 -1.04 -8.66
CA LEU A 29 -11.68 -0.70 -7.85
C LEU A 29 -12.29 0.65 -8.22
N GLU A 30 -11.46 1.69 -8.39
CA GLU A 30 -11.90 3.02 -8.84
C GLU A 30 -12.72 2.96 -10.14
N ASN A 31 -12.31 2.11 -11.06
CA ASN A 31 -12.92 1.98 -12.39
C ASN A 31 -14.12 1.01 -12.43
N ASN A 32 -14.25 0.10 -11.46
CA ASN A 32 -15.22 -1.02 -11.52
C ASN A 32 -16.23 -1.05 -10.36
N ILE A 33 -16.16 -0.12 -9.40
CA ILE A 33 -17.22 0.07 -8.42
C ILE A 33 -18.38 0.86 -9.06
N THR A 34 -19.42 0.13 -9.44
CA THR A 34 -20.69 0.66 -9.95
C THR A 34 -21.85 0.12 -9.11
N GLU A 35 -23.08 0.60 -9.32
CA GLU A 35 -24.27 0.04 -8.62
C GLU A 35 -24.44 -1.47 -8.87
N GLU A 36 -24.05 -1.95 -10.05
CA GLU A 36 -24.07 -3.36 -10.45
C GLU A 36 -22.66 -3.99 -10.44
N ALA A 37 -21.82 -3.62 -9.47
CA ALA A 37 -20.45 -4.12 -9.38
C ALA A 37 -20.43 -5.66 -9.36
N ALA A 38 -19.56 -6.23 -10.20
CA ALA A 38 -19.42 -7.66 -10.31
C ALA A 38 -18.84 -8.27 -9.01
N PRO A 39 -19.13 -9.54 -8.67
CA PRO A 39 -18.56 -10.19 -7.48
C PRO A 39 -17.02 -10.10 -7.40
N GLN A 40 -16.36 -10.03 -8.55
CA GLN A 40 -14.92 -9.85 -8.68
C GLN A 40 -14.43 -8.54 -8.03
N THR A 41 -15.21 -7.45 -8.06
CA THR A 41 -14.85 -6.18 -7.40
C THR A 41 -14.69 -6.37 -5.89
N GLN A 42 -15.55 -7.18 -5.27
CA GLN A 42 -15.43 -7.50 -3.84
C GLN A 42 -14.19 -8.35 -3.54
N GLN A 43 -13.84 -9.29 -4.43
CA GLN A 43 -12.63 -10.09 -4.30
C GLN A 43 -11.37 -9.22 -4.39
N VAL A 44 -11.28 -8.34 -5.39
CA VAL A 44 -10.14 -7.43 -5.54
C VAL A 44 -10.00 -6.52 -4.31
N PHE A 45 -11.11 -6.06 -3.72
CA PHE A 45 -11.06 -5.31 -2.47
C PHE A 45 -10.46 -6.12 -1.31
N GLN A 46 -10.83 -7.39 -1.17
CA GLN A 46 -10.22 -8.27 -0.17
C GLN A 46 -8.73 -8.49 -0.42
N ASP A 47 -8.33 -8.67 -1.68
CA ASP A 47 -6.92 -8.83 -2.06
C ASP A 47 -6.11 -7.56 -1.74
N VAL A 48 -6.68 -6.38 -1.97
CA VAL A 48 -6.09 -5.09 -1.56
C VAL A 48 -5.89 -5.02 -0.04
N LEU A 49 -6.90 -5.41 0.76
CA LEU A 49 -6.77 -5.41 2.22
C LEU A 49 -5.67 -6.36 2.71
N LEU A 50 -5.58 -7.55 2.13
CA LEU A 50 -4.52 -8.51 2.45
C LEU A 50 -3.15 -7.97 2.05
N GLY A 51 -3.05 -7.28 0.92
CA GLY A 51 -1.83 -6.61 0.50
C GLY A 51 -1.40 -5.53 1.49
N LEU A 52 -2.33 -4.67 1.93
CA LEU A 52 -2.05 -3.63 2.92
C LEU A 52 -1.64 -4.20 4.28
N GLU A 53 -2.25 -5.30 4.72
CA GLU A 53 -1.83 -6.02 5.93
C GLU A 53 -0.39 -6.55 5.77
N GLN A 54 -0.07 -7.14 4.63
CA GLN A 54 1.28 -7.64 4.37
C GLN A 54 2.32 -6.52 4.33
N VAL A 55 1.99 -5.36 3.77
CA VAL A 55 2.84 -4.15 3.82
C VAL A 55 3.08 -3.72 5.27
N SER A 56 2.03 -3.65 6.09
CA SER A 56 2.16 -3.30 7.52
C SER A 56 3.08 -4.26 8.27
N ARG A 57 2.96 -5.57 8.04
CA ARG A 57 3.85 -6.57 8.64
C ARG A 57 5.30 -6.44 8.17
N SER A 58 5.51 -6.05 6.91
CA SER A 58 6.85 -5.79 6.39
C SER A 58 7.49 -4.55 7.02
N HIS A 59 6.71 -3.58 7.51
CA HIS A 59 7.25 -2.39 8.17
C HIS A 59 7.99 -2.68 9.46
N ASP A 60 7.60 -3.71 10.22
CA ASP A 60 8.36 -4.14 11.41
C ASP A 60 9.79 -4.56 11.02
N GLN A 61 9.92 -5.28 9.91
CA GLN A 61 11.23 -5.69 9.39
C GLN A 61 12.00 -4.51 8.80
N MET A 62 11.31 -3.59 8.10
CA MET A 62 11.94 -2.38 7.56
C MET A 62 12.46 -1.47 8.68
N ALA A 63 11.74 -1.32 9.78
CA ALA A 63 12.15 -0.51 10.92
C ALA A 63 13.45 -1.03 11.55
N VAL A 64 13.63 -2.35 11.62
CA VAL A 64 14.88 -2.98 12.09
C VAL A 64 15.98 -2.85 11.03
N LEU A 65 15.65 -3.08 9.75
CA LEU A 65 16.61 -3.04 8.65
C LEU A 65 17.23 -1.65 8.45
N PHE A 66 16.43 -0.61 8.71
CA PHE A 66 16.76 0.79 8.48
C PHE A 66 16.70 1.62 9.77
N GLU A 67 17.01 1.00 10.93
CA GLU A 67 16.97 1.65 12.25
C GLU A 67 17.83 2.94 12.29
N ALA A 68 18.95 2.95 11.56
CA ALA A 68 19.86 4.10 11.49
C ALA A 68 19.41 5.20 10.51
N GLN A 69 18.31 4.99 9.78
CA GLN A 69 17.80 5.89 8.76
C GLN A 69 16.49 6.50 9.26
N GLU A 70 16.59 7.70 9.85
CA GLU A 70 15.44 8.42 10.39
C GLU A 70 14.35 8.68 9.33
N GLU A 71 14.70 8.68 8.04
CA GLU A 71 13.83 8.91 6.89
C GLU A 71 12.74 7.83 6.72
N VAL A 72 12.96 6.59 7.15
CA VAL A 72 12.00 5.48 6.95
C VAL A 72 10.84 5.54 7.94
N GLN A 73 11.08 6.04 9.15
CA GLN A 73 10.12 6.06 10.25
C GLN A 73 8.86 6.86 9.92
N PRO A 74 8.94 8.10 9.39
CA PRO A 74 7.74 8.82 8.98
C PRO A 74 6.99 8.09 7.86
N LEU A 75 7.70 7.46 6.92
CA LEU A 75 7.06 6.70 5.83
C LEU A 75 6.27 5.49 6.36
N ILE A 76 6.78 4.80 7.38
CA ILE A 76 6.05 3.70 8.06
C ILE A 76 4.81 4.25 8.77
N VAL A 77 4.93 5.39 9.46
CA VAL A 77 3.81 6.00 10.19
C VAL A 77 2.73 6.52 9.24
N ASP A 78 3.12 7.18 8.15
CA ASP A 78 2.20 7.75 7.15
C ASP A 78 1.33 6.67 6.49
N PHE A 79 1.84 5.45 6.35
CA PHE A 79 1.06 4.32 5.84
C PHE A 79 -0.17 4.03 6.70
N HIS A 80 -0.07 4.17 8.02
CA HIS A 80 -1.23 4.00 8.90
C HIS A 80 -2.34 5.01 8.58
N GLY A 81 -2.00 6.21 8.13
CA GLY A 81 -2.97 7.19 7.65
C GLY A 81 -3.76 6.67 6.46
N VAL A 82 -3.10 6.00 5.50
CA VAL A 82 -3.78 5.39 4.34
C VAL A 82 -4.73 4.27 4.79
N VAL A 83 -4.29 3.40 5.70
CA VAL A 83 -5.13 2.32 6.25
C VAL A 83 -6.34 2.89 7.01
N GLN A 84 -6.15 3.96 7.78
CA GLN A 84 -7.23 4.65 8.50
C GLN A 84 -8.27 5.24 7.55
N LEU A 85 -7.85 5.88 6.45
CA LEU A 85 -8.79 6.37 5.43
C LEU A 85 -9.65 5.23 4.86
N LEU A 86 -9.04 4.08 4.59
CA LEU A 86 -9.74 2.92 4.03
C LEU A 86 -10.74 2.29 5.01
N GLN A 87 -10.59 2.49 6.33
CA GLN A 87 -11.57 1.98 7.31
C GLN A 87 -12.97 2.57 7.09
N GLY A 88 -13.05 3.81 6.59
CA GLY A 88 -14.32 4.44 6.24
C GLY A 88 -15.15 3.62 5.25
N TRP A 89 -14.51 2.75 4.45
CA TRP A 89 -15.20 1.86 3.50
C TRP A 89 -16.30 1.02 4.14
N PHE A 90 -16.07 0.55 5.37
CA PHE A 90 -17.00 -0.33 6.08
C PHE A 90 -18.20 0.41 6.67
N GLU A 91 -18.14 1.74 6.76
CA GLU A 91 -19.22 2.59 7.25
C GLU A 91 -20.17 3.03 6.13
N LEU A 92 -19.76 2.86 4.87
CA LEU A 92 -20.50 3.32 3.69
C LEU A 92 -21.45 2.22 3.18
N GLU A 93 -22.69 2.62 2.90
CA GLU A 93 -23.74 1.69 2.47
C GLU A 93 -23.72 1.51 0.95
N THR A 94 -23.45 2.59 0.20
CA THR A 94 -23.57 2.58 -1.26
C THR A 94 -22.22 2.43 -1.97
N ASN A 95 -22.26 1.85 -3.16
CA ASN A 95 -21.08 1.75 -4.03
C ASN A 95 -20.62 3.13 -4.52
N GLU A 96 -21.53 4.11 -4.67
CA GLU A 96 -21.15 5.47 -5.03
C GLU A 96 -20.30 6.12 -3.94
N GLU A 97 -20.71 6.02 -2.67
CA GLU A 97 -19.95 6.55 -1.55
C GLU A 97 -18.58 5.87 -1.43
N LYS A 98 -18.53 4.54 -1.57
CA LYS A 98 -17.27 3.77 -1.55
C LYS A 98 -16.32 4.18 -2.66
N ARG A 99 -16.84 4.37 -3.88
CA ARG A 99 -16.06 4.90 -5.00
C ARG A 99 -15.54 6.29 -4.69
N ARG A 100 -16.38 7.16 -4.12
CA ARG A 100 -15.98 8.52 -3.74
C ARG A 100 -14.85 8.51 -2.71
N LEU A 101 -14.96 7.67 -1.67
CA LEU A 101 -13.90 7.47 -0.68
C LEU A 101 -12.57 7.06 -1.35
N LEU A 102 -12.61 6.09 -2.28
CA LEU A 102 -11.41 5.66 -2.97
C LEU A 102 -10.79 6.78 -3.80
N VAL A 103 -11.58 7.37 -4.71
CA VAL A 103 -11.10 8.35 -5.69
C VAL A 103 -10.62 9.64 -5.03
N GLU A 104 -11.35 10.14 -4.04
CA GLU A 104 -11.06 11.45 -3.45
C GLU A 104 -10.03 11.37 -2.32
N GLN A 105 -9.87 10.22 -1.67
CA GLN A 105 -9.09 10.11 -0.44
C GLN A 105 -8.05 8.99 -0.49
N VAL A 106 -8.48 7.73 -0.63
CA VAL A 106 -7.59 6.57 -0.44
C VAL A 106 -6.55 6.48 -1.56
N VAL A 107 -6.97 6.54 -2.83
CA VAL A 107 -6.06 6.39 -3.97
C VAL A 107 -5.01 7.51 -3.99
N PRO A 108 -5.37 8.80 -3.87
CA PRO A 108 -4.37 9.87 -3.82
C PRO A 108 -3.40 9.75 -2.63
N ALA A 109 -3.91 9.36 -1.45
CA ALA A 109 -3.07 9.18 -0.26
C ALA A 109 -2.10 8.01 -0.44
N TYR A 110 -2.58 6.87 -0.95
CA TYR A 110 -1.77 5.69 -1.21
C TYR A 110 -0.70 5.97 -2.26
N GLU A 111 -1.03 6.63 -3.39
CA GLU A 111 -0.07 6.89 -4.46
C GLU A 111 1.04 7.86 -4.03
N THR A 112 0.68 8.88 -3.24
CA THR A 112 1.64 9.84 -2.67
C THR A 112 2.61 9.13 -1.72
N TRP A 113 2.06 8.32 -0.81
CA TRP A 113 2.84 7.52 0.12
C TRP A 113 3.72 6.49 -0.61
N ARG A 114 3.14 5.72 -1.55
CA ARG A 114 3.84 4.70 -2.35
C ARG A 114 5.03 5.31 -3.05
N THR A 115 4.84 6.43 -3.75
CA THR A 115 5.92 7.10 -4.48
C THR A 115 7.08 7.47 -3.56
N SER A 116 6.77 7.99 -2.37
CA SER A 116 7.78 8.36 -1.37
C SER A 116 8.52 7.13 -0.83
N MET A 117 7.77 6.08 -0.49
CA MET A 117 8.31 4.80 -0.01
C MET A 117 9.18 4.10 -1.07
N GLN A 118 8.73 4.04 -2.33
CA GLN A 118 9.51 3.47 -3.42
C GLN A 118 10.77 4.28 -3.70
N SER A 119 10.73 5.60 -3.58
CA SER A 119 11.92 6.45 -3.73
C SER A 119 12.97 6.14 -2.64
N PHE A 120 12.53 5.80 -1.43
CA PHE A 120 13.41 5.34 -0.36
C PHE A 120 13.96 3.94 -0.61
N VAL A 121 13.13 2.99 -1.05
CA VAL A 121 13.52 1.57 -1.15
C VAL A 121 14.32 1.25 -2.42
N LYS A 122 13.99 1.84 -3.57
CA LYS A 122 14.61 1.51 -4.88
C LYS A 122 16.14 1.59 -4.92
N PRO A 123 16.83 2.56 -4.28
CA PRO A 123 18.29 2.59 -4.20
C PRO A 123 18.91 1.33 -3.59
N TYR A 124 18.16 0.61 -2.75
CA TYR A 124 18.59 -0.61 -2.11
C TYR A 124 18.22 -1.87 -2.90
N ILE A 125 17.46 -1.78 -3.98
CA ILE A 125 17.10 -2.93 -4.84
C ILE A 125 18.10 -3.07 -6.00
N ALA A 126 18.47 -1.96 -6.62
CA ALA A 126 19.23 -1.97 -7.88
C ALA A 126 20.73 -2.19 -7.68
N HIS A 127 21.17 -3.38 -7.24
CA HIS A 127 22.59 -3.78 -7.14
C HIS A 127 22.86 -5.17 -7.73
#